data_AF-A0AAP8HTS1-F1
#
_entry.id   AF-A0AAP8HTS1-F1
#
_cell.length_a   1.000
_cell.length_b   1.000
_cell.length_c   1.000
_cell.angle_alpha   90.00
_cell.angle_beta   90.00
_cell.angle_gamma   90.00
#
_symmetry.space_group_name_H-M   'P 1'
#
loop_
_entity.id
_entity.type
_entity.pdbx_description
1 polymer ?
#
loop_
_entity_poly.entity_id
_entity_poly.type
_entity_poly.pdbx_seq_one_letter_code
_entity_poly.pdbx_strand_id
1 'polypeptide(L)'
;DNYRRLGVVLKPQVLDFNALLAQRKAGNYDLAPLSTSTLNDPPDGVRDFISRESETGYHNPQVDALIAKANATLDIAQRKPLYHQLYQALSDDPPVILLGNREILSASSARVT
;
A
#
# COMPACT_ATOMS: atom_id res chain seq x y z
N ASP A 1 -18.87 -1.86 13.11
CA ASP A 1 -19.97 -2.79 12.74
C ASP A 1 -19.56 -3.91 11.79
N ASN A 2 -18.80 -3.63 10.71
CA ASN A 2 -18.38 -4.69 9.77
C ASN A 2 -17.50 -5.78 10.41
N TYR A 3 -16.45 -5.42 11.15
CA TYR A 3 -15.58 -6.39 11.83
C TYR A 3 -16.33 -7.26 12.86
N ARG A 4 -17.32 -6.70 13.58
CA ARG A 4 -18.13 -7.47 14.54
C ARG A 4 -18.95 -8.57 13.87
N ARG A 5 -19.44 -8.35 12.64
CA ARG A 5 -20.14 -9.37 11.85
C ARG A 5 -19.24 -10.54 11.47
N LEU A 6 -17.93 -10.29 11.40
CA LEU A 6 -16.90 -11.31 11.17
C LEU A 6 -16.39 -11.95 12.47
N GLY A 7 -17.00 -11.63 13.63
CA GLY A 7 -16.54 -12.11 14.94
C GLY A 7 -15.28 -11.42 15.46
N VAL A 8 -14.81 -10.36 14.80
CA VAL A 8 -13.60 -9.61 15.18
C VAL A 8 -13.96 -8.45 16.10
N VAL A 9 -13.39 -8.43 17.30
CA VAL A 9 -13.51 -7.31 18.25
C VAL A 9 -12.40 -6.30 17.99
N LEU A 10 -12.70 -5.30 17.15
CA LEU A 10 -11.78 -4.20 16.89
C LEU A 10 -11.71 -3.26 18.11
N LYS A 11 -10.50 -3.04 18.65
CA LYS A 11 -10.20 -2.09 19.73
C LYS A 11 -9.32 -0.97 19.19
N PRO A 12 -9.89 0.20 18.81
CA PRO A 12 -9.11 1.27 18.23
C PRO A 12 -8.22 1.96 19.27
N GLN A 13 -7.00 2.29 18.88
CA GLN A 13 -6.09 3.14 19.64
C GLN A 13 -5.83 4.42 18.86
N VAL A 14 -6.15 5.57 19.47
CA VAL A 14 -5.89 6.88 18.86
C VAL A 14 -4.50 7.32 19.27
N LEU A 15 -3.63 7.50 18.27
CA LEU A 15 -2.26 7.98 18.42
C LEU A 15 -2.08 9.26 17.62
N ASP A 16 -1.18 10.14 18.05
CA ASP A 16 -0.66 11.16 17.15
C ASP A 16 0.17 10.49 16.04
N PHE A 17 0.40 11.23 14.95
CA PHE A 17 1.05 10.67 13.76
C PHE A 17 2.47 10.15 14.03
N ASN A 18 3.24 10.83 14.88
CA ASN A 18 4.62 10.40 15.17
C ASN A 18 4.63 9.13 16.02
N ALA A 19 3.74 9.05 17.02
CA ALA A 19 3.56 7.83 17.81
C ALA A 19 3.08 6.65 16.95
N LEU A 20 2.14 6.86 16.03
CA LEU A 20 1.70 5.83 15.08
C LEU A 20 2.86 5.30 14.24
N LEU A 21 3.67 6.19 13.67
CA LEU A 21 4.84 5.80 12.87
C LEU A 21 5.87 5.03 13.70
N ALA A 22 6.10 5.42 14.95
CA ALA A 22 7.02 4.72 15.85
C ALA A 22 6.53 3.29 16.15
N GLN A 23 5.24 3.12 16.48
CA GLN A 23 4.66 1.80 16.73
C GLN A 23 4.72 0.90 15.49
N ARG A 24 4.43 1.47 14.30
CA ARG A 24 4.53 0.75 13.02
C ARG A 24 5.95 0.27 12.76
N LYS A 25 6.95 1.15 12.89
CA LYS A 25 8.36 0.80 12.70
C LYS A 25 8.84 -0.25 13.70
N ALA A 26 8.29 -0.25 14.91
CA ALA A 26 8.57 -1.26 15.93
C ALA A 26 7.84 -2.59 15.69
N GLY A 27 6.95 -2.69 14.69
CA GLY A 27 6.11 -3.86 14.47
C GLY A 27 5.04 -4.08 15.54
N ASN A 28 4.78 -3.08 16.40
CA ASN A 28 3.84 -3.20 17.52
C ASN A 28 2.45 -2.71 17.12
N TYR A 29 1.80 -3.44 16.22
CA TYR A 29 0.43 -3.16 15.76
C TYR A 29 -0.19 -4.42 15.13
N ASP A 30 -1.51 -4.55 15.22
CA ASP A 30 -2.27 -5.55 14.43
C ASP A 30 -2.72 -4.95 13.08
N LEU A 31 -3.25 -3.72 13.12
CA LEU A 31 -3.68 -2.95 11.96
C LEU A 31 -3.25 -1.50 12.14
N ALA A 32 -2.62 -0.94 11.11
CA ALA A 32 -2.24 0.47 11.06
C ALA A 32 -2.81 1.12 9.79
N PRO A 33 -3.59 2.21 9.90
CA PRO A 33 -4.07 2.93 8.72
C PRO A 33 -2.93 3.76 8.14
N LEU A 34 -2.66 3.60 6.85
CA LEU A 34 -1.74 4.44 6.09
C LEU A 34 -2.36 4.83 4.76
N SER A 35 -1.80 5.88 4.16
CA SER A 35 -2.10 6.26 2.80
C SER A 35 -0.78 6.46 2.07
N THR A 36 -0.69 5.94 0.86
CA THR A 36 0.41 6.25 -0.04
C THR A 36 0.23 7.65 -0.60
N SER A 37 1.33 8.34 -0.87
CA SER A 37 1.31 9.59 -1.63
C SER A 37 0.81 9.36 -3.06
N THR A 38 0.60 10.45 -3.80
CA THR A 38 0.32 10.39 -5.23
C THR A 38 1.43 9.65 -5.95
N LEU A 39 1.06 8.66 -6.78
CA LEU A 39 2.00 7.84 -7.55
C LEU A 39 2.29 8.53 -8.89
N ASN A 40 3.58 8.66 -9.22
CA ASN A 40 4.00 9.21 -10.52
C ASN A 40 4.23 8.10 -11.55
N ASP A 41 4.82 6.97 -11.15
CA ASP A 41 4.96 5.76 -11.98
C ASP A 41 4.48 4.52 -11.19
N PRO A 42 3.94 3.47 -11.83
CA PRO A 42 3.47 2.26 -11.14
C PRO A 42 4.49 1.55 -10.22
N PRO A 43 5.82 1.55 -10.48
CA PRO A 43 6.80 0.96 -9.57
C PRO A 43 6.76 1.54 -8.16
N ASP A 44 6.47 2.84 -8.02
CA ASP A 44 6.39 3.52 -6.73
C ASP A 44 5.29 2.90 -5.84
N GLY A 45 4.20 2.44 -6.46
CA GLY A 45 3.04 1.90 -5.76
C GLY A 45 3.20 0.46 -5.25
N VAL A 46 4.21 -0.27 -5.73
CA VAL A 46 4.43 -1.69 -5.38
C VAL A 46 5.75 -1.94 -4.67
N ARG A 47 6.56 -0.89 -4.46
CA ARG A 47 7.88 -0.98 -3.85
C ARG A 47 7.86 -1.60 -2.46
N ASP A 48 6.88 -1.23 -1.63
CA ASP A 48 6.73 -1.74 -0.26
C ASP A 48 6.32 -3.24 -0.21
N PHE A 49 5.97 -3.83 -1.36
CA PHE A 49 5.66 -5.26 -1.49
C PHE A 49 6.84 -6.09 -1.99
N ILE A 50 7.99 -5.46 -2.26
CA ILE A 50 9.24 -6.18 -2.53
C ILE A 50 9.72 -6.75 -1.21
N SER A 51 9.98 -8.06 -1.14
CA SER A 51 10.26 -8.75 0.11
C SER A 51 11.42 -8.16 0.92
N ARG A 52 12.47 -7.71 0.24
CA ARG A 52 13.66 -7.08 0.87
C ARG A 52 13.44 -5.63 1.31
N GLU A 53 12.38 -4.98 0.81
CA GLU A 53 12.04 -3.58 1.13
C GLU A 53 10.82 -3.47 2.05
N SER A 54 10.06 -4.57 2.23
CA SER A 54 8.83 -4.57 2.98
C SER A 54 9.03 -4.27 4.46
N GLU A 55 8.47 -3.16 4.92
CA GLU A 55 8.44 -2.80 6.34
C GLU A 55 7.40 -3.60 7.14
N THR A 56 6.47 -4.30 6.45
CA THR A 56 5.44 -5.14 7.08
C THR A 56 5.87 -6.61 7.18
N GLY A 57 7.06 -6.96 6.68
CA GLY A 57 7.55 -8.34 6.63
C GLY A 57 6.87 -9.20 5.56
N TYR A 58 6.22 -8.59 4.57
CA TYR A 58 5.63 -9.33 3.45
C TYR A 58 6.72 -10.03 2.64
N HIS A 59 6.46 -11.28 2.25
CA HIS A 59 7.40 -12.06 1.47
C HIS A 59 6.65 -12.94 0.46
N ASN A 60 6.85 -12.67 -0.83
CA ASN A 60 6.27 -13.47 -1.89
C ASN A 60 7.20 -13.51 -3.12
N PRO A 61 7.84 -14.66 -3.42
CA PRO A 61 8.84 -14.75 -4.49
C PRO A 61 8.25 -14.54 -5.88
N GLN A 62 6.96 -14.84 -6.09
CA GLN A 62 6.27 -14.58 -7.36
C GLN A 62 6.06 -13.07 -7.56
N VAL A 63 5.66 -12.36 -6.51
CA VAL A 63 5.53 -10.90 -6.53
C VAL A 63 6.88 -10.23 -6.79
N ASP A 64 7.94 -10.66 -6.11
CA ASP A 64 9.30 -10.15 -6.37
C ASP A 64 9.73 -10.32 -7.83
N ALA A 65 9.50 -11.51 -8.41
CA ALA A 65 9.84 -11.78 -9.80
C ALA A 65 9.03 -10.92 -10.80
N LEU A 66 7.74 -10.72 -10.54
CA LEU A 66 6.87 -9.89 -11.37
C LEU A 66 7.26 -8.41 -11.31
N ILE A 67 7.54 -7.88 -10.11
CA ILE A 67 8.02 -6.51 -9.93
C ILE A 67 9.36 -6.31 -10.65
N ALA A 68 10.32 -7.22 -10.47
CA ALA A 68 11.61 -7.13 -11.13
C ALA A 68 11.49 -7.13 -12.66
N LYS A 69 10.65 -8.02 -13.21
CA LYS A 69 10.40 -8.09 -14.66
C LYS A 69 9.69 -6.85 -15.19
N ALA A 70 8.69 -6.35 -14.47
CA ALA A 70 7.96 -5.15 -14.84
C ALA A 70 8.87 -3.91 -14.84
N ASN A 71 9.76 -3.79 -13.85
CA ASN A 71 10.72 -2.70 -13.74
C ASN A 71 11.80 -2.75 -14.83
N ALA A 72 12.16 -3.94 -15.31
CA ALA A 72 13.09 -4.11 -16.43
C ALA A 72 12.44 -3.89 -17.81
N THR A 73 11.11 -3.77 -17.90
CA THR A 73 10.38 -3.63 -19.17
C THR A 73 10.06 -2.16 -19.45
N LEU A 74 10.69 -1.58 -20.48
CA LEU A 74 10.50 -0.16 -20.84
C LEU A 74 9.27 0.08 -21.73
N ASP A 75 8.88 -0.91 -22.54
CA ASP A 75 7.71 -0.80 -23.41
C ASP A 75 6.41 -0.88 -22.58
N ILE A 76 5.57 0.15 -22.69
CA ILE A 76 4.34 0.26 -21.89
C ILE A 76 3.33 -0.84 -22.24
N ALA A 77 3.24 -1.24 -23.51
CA ALA A 77 2.30 -2.27 -23.94
C ALA A 77 2.70 -3.64 -23.39
N GLN A 78 4.00 -3.91 -23.28
CA GLN A 78 4.54 -5.12 -22.65
C GLN A 78 4.52 -5.06 -21.12
N ARG A 79 4.65 -3.86 -20.53
CA ARG A 79 4.66 -3.67 -19.06
C ARG A 79 3.27 -3.85 -18.44
N LYS A 80 2.21 -3.39 -19.10
CA LYS A 80 0.82 -3.51 -18.62
C LYS A 80 0.39 -4.93 -18.21
N PRO A 81 0.54 -5.98 -19.04
CA PRO A 81 0.13 -7.33 -18.66
C PRO A 81 0.92 -7.88 -17.46
N LEU A 82 2.18 -7.45 -17.27
CA LEU A 82 2.97 -7.82 -16.08
C LEU A 82 2.36 -7.23 -14.80
N TYR A 83 1.92 -5.97 -14.85
CA TYR A 83 1.21 -5.35 -13.73
C TYR A 83 -0.14 -6.01 -13.45
N HIS A 84 -0.88 -6.46 -14.47
CA HIS A 84 -2.12 -7.21 -14.25
C HIS A 84 -1.85 -8.51 -13.49
N GLN A 85 -0.82 -9.27 -13.87
CA GLN A 85 -0.42 -10.49 -13.18
C GLN A 85 0.05 -10.20 -11.75
N LEU A 86 0.80 -9.11 -11.56
CA LEU A 86 1.25 -8.65 -10.25
C LEU A 86 0.07 -8.34 -9.32
N TYR A 87 -0.89 -7.54 -9.77
CA TYR A 87 -2.06 -7.21 -8.96
C TYR A 87 -2.98 -8.41 -8.72
N GLN A 88 -3.01 -9.40 -9.61
CA GLN A 88 -3.69 -10.66 -9.35
C GLN A 88 -2.99 -11.44 -8.22
N ALA A 89 -1.66 -11.57 -8.26
CA ALA A 89 -0.91 -12.22 -7.18
C ALA A 89 -1.09 -11.50 -5.83
N LEU A 90 -1.07 -10.16 -5.83
CA LEU A 90 -1.35 -9.35 -4.64
C LEU A 90 -2.81 -9.46 -4.17
N SER A 91 -3.74 -9.81 -5.04
CA SER A 91 -5.14 -10.04 -4.65
C SER A 91 -5.32 -11.42 -4.02
N ASP A 92 -4.57 -12.42 -4.49
CA ASP A 92 -4.61 -13.79 -3.97
C ASP A 92 -3.86 -13.91 -2.62
N ASP A 93 -2.82 -13.11 -2.43
CA ASP A 93 -2.01 -13.03 -1.20
C ASP A 93 -1.79 -11.56 -0.79
N PRO A 94 -2.80 -10.91 -0.17
CA PRO A 94 -2.79 -9.47 0.07
C PRO A 94 -1.86 -9.05 1.21
N PRO A 95 -0.83 -8.19 0.95
CA PRO A 95 -0.01 -7.60 2.00
C PRO A 95 -0.75 -6.53 2.81
N VAL A 96 -1.77 -5.91 2.20
CA VAL A 96 -2.53 -4.78 2.76
C VAL A 96 -3.99 -4.87 2.34
N ILE A 97 -4.86 -4.23 3.11
CA ILE A 97 -6.27 -4.04 2.75
C ILE A 97 -6.42 -2.69 2.05
N LEU A 98 -6.64 -2.71 0.73
CA LEU A 98 -6.91 -1.50 -0.05
C LEU A 98 -8.35 -1.01 0.21
N LEU A 99 -8.49 0.21 0.74
CA LEU A 99 -9.80 0.76 1.10
C LEU A 99 -10.40 1.66 0.00
N GLY A 100 -9.55 2.39 -0.73
CA GLY A 100 -10.01 3.26 -1.82
C GLY A 100 -9.01 4.37 -2.15
N ASN A 101 -9.31 5.07 -3.24
CA ASN A 101 -8.57 6.25 -3.67
C ASN A 101 -9.18 7.50 -3.02
N ARG A 102 -8.32 8.41 -2.57
CA ARG A 102 -8.73 9.66 -1.93
C ARG A 102 -8.66 10.82 -2.92
N GLU A 103 -9.69 11.64 -2.97
CA GLU A 103 -9.65 12.93 -3.64
C GLU A 103 -8.89 13.96 -2.79
N ILE A 104 -8.01 14.73 -3.42
CA ILE A 104 -7.27 15.82 -2.75
C ILE A 104 -8.14 17.07 -2.80
N LEU A 105 -8.68 17.45 -1.64
CA LEU A 105 -9.35 18.72 -1.46
C LEU A 105 -8.38 19.74 -0.87
N SER A 106 -8.15 20.84 -1.57
CA SER A 106 -7.37 21.98 -1.09
C SER A 106 -8.21 23.25 -1.14
N ALA A 107 -8.08 24.10 -0.11
CA ALA A 107 -8.68 25.42 -0.08
C ALA A 107 -7.59 26.46 0.18
N SER A 108 -7.55 27.51 -0.64
CA SER A 108 -6.69 28.67 -0.44
C SER A 108 -7.56 29.93 -0.35
N SER A 109 -7.02 30.98 0.26
CA SER A 109 -7.65 32.29 0.21
C SER A 109 -7.75 32.74 -1.25
N ALA A 110 -8.84 33.41 -1.63
CA ALA A 110 -8.99 34.03 -2.95
C ALA A 110 -7.90 35.08 -3.26
N ARG A 111 -7.12 35.49 -2.26
CA ARG A 111 -5.99 36.42 -2.41
C ARG A 111 -4.66 35.73 -2.74
N VAL A 112 -4.61 34.39 -2.70
CA VAL A 112 -3.43 33.59 -3.02
C VAL A 112 -3.67 32.94 -4.38
N THR A 113 -2.96 33.43 -5.39
CA THR A 113 -2.86 32.85 -6.75
C THR A 113 -1.64 31.96 -6.87
#